data_AF-A0A1D2U4W2-F1
#
_entry.id   AF-A0A1D2U4W2-F1
#
_cell.length_a   1.000
_cell.length_b   1.000
_cell.length_c   1.000
_cell.angle_alpha   90.00
_cell.angle_beta   90.00
_cell.angle_gamma   90.00
#
_symmetry.space_group_name_H-M   'P 1'
#
loop_
_entity.id
_entity.type
_entity.pdbx_description
1 polymer ?
#
loop_
_entity_poly.entity_id
_entity_poly.type
_entity_poly.pdbx_seq_one_letter_code
_entity_poly.pdbx_strand_id
1 'polypeptide(L)'
;MTFDPNWAQDPQKMQQLWSQAWGQVLQSFEPVDVSALATSMRPLQTVALSPEKLARLQQQYLDDVHALWNQSWGVGGSTGGDARGDRRFASDEWGRNPLSAFAVAAYELQARTLMAMVDAVQADEKTRARIRFSVEQFLAASAPSNFLAFNVEAQKKALQTQGESLAQGLANLLKDIQQGHISMTDESRFEVGRNVATTEGAVVFENELLQLIEYKPLTAKVHERPFLMVPPCINKYYILDLQPDNSFIRYAVSQGHRTFVVSWRNPDMTLADKTWDDYIEGAVIKAIQAVKEISGAEKINALGFCVGGTMLSNALAVLAARGDDSVASATFLTTLIDFTETGVLDVFIDENFVRLRELQMGQGGLMKGQDLASTFSFLRPNDLVWNYVVGNYLKGETPPAFDLLYWNCDSTNLPGPYYAWYLRHFYLENKLVQPGALTVCGEKLDLRQVKLPVYVYGSREDHIVPIGGAYASTQLLPGKKRFVMGASGHIAGVINPPAKKKRSHWLREDGQFPAKVDDWIAGAAEHPGSWWEDWAAWLKGHAGRQVAAPKAYGKGARFKAIEPAPGRYVRQRA
;
A
#
# COMPACT_ATOMS: atom_id res chain seq x y z
N MET A 1 5.43 24.76 41.24
CA MET A 1 4.47 25.56 40.44
C MET A 1 3.09 25.05 40.80
N THR A 2 2.28 25.89 41.43
CA THR A 2 0.89 25.60 41.81
C THR A 2 0.03 25.51 40.56
N PHE A 3 -0.62 24.36 40.34
CA PHE A 3 -1.63 24.19 39.30
C PHE A 3 -2.90 24.95 39.71
N ASP A 4 -3.21 26.03 39.01
CA ASP A 4 -4.46 26.78 39.16
C ASP A 4 -5.56 26.08 38.31
N PRO A 5 -6.67 25.60 38.90
CA PRO A 5 -7.72 24.85 38.19
C PRO A 5 -8.60 25.69 37.26
N ASN A 6 -8.42 27.01 37.21
CA ASN A 6 -9.33 27.93 36.50
C ASN A 6 -9.22 27.95 34.97
N TRP A 7 -8.35 27.14 34.35
CA TRP A 7 -8.22 27.09 32.89
C TRP A 7 -9.39 26.38 32.18
N ALA A 8 -10.18 25.58 32.92
CA ALA A 8 -11.27 24.77 32.38
C ALA A 8 -12.65 25.48 32.32
N GLN A 9 -12.78 26.70 32.84
CA GLN A 9 -14.08 27.39 33.00
C GLN A 9 -14.46 28.34 31.85
N ASP A 10 -13.58 28.53 30.86
CA ASP A 10 -13.79 29.47 29.76
C ASP A 10 -13.64 28.75 28.40
N PRO A 11 -14.77 28.37 27.76
CA PRO A 11 -14.77 27.67 26.47
C PRO A 11 -14.03 28.42 25.36
N GLN A 12 -14.00 29.77 25.41
CA GLN A 12 -13.34 30.59 24.41
C GLN A 12 -11.81 30.61 24.62
N LYS A 13 -11.35 30.67 25.87
CA LYS A 13 -9.92 30.52 26.19
C LYS A 13 -9.40 29.12 25.91
N MET A 14 -10.20 28.08 26.16
CA MET A 14 -9.86 26.70 25.79
C MET A 14 -9.78 26.56 24.27
N GLN A 15 -10.72 27.12 23.50
CA GLN A 15 -10.65 27.14 22.04
C GLN A 15 -9.42 27.91 21.51
N GLN A 16 -9.03 29.01 22.16
CA GLN A 16 -7.81 29.75 21.82
C GLN A 16 -6.54 29.01 22.21
N LEU A 17 -6.46 28.42 23.40
CA LEU A 17 -5.31 27.64 23.86
C LEU A 17 -5.16 26.35 23.06
N TRP A 18 -6.26 25.71 22.68
CA TRP A 18 -6.25 24.53 21.84
C TRP A 18 -5.83 24.91 20.41
N SER A 19 -6.35 26.00 19.84
CA SER A 19 -5.91 26.45 18.51
C SER A 19 -4.46 26.93 18.48
N GLN A 20 -3.96 27.56 19.54
CA GLN A 20 -2.55 27.94 19.68
C GLN A 20 -1.63 26.75 19.94
N ALA A 21 -2.03 25.81 20.81
CA ALA A 21 -1.29 24.58 21.06
C ALA A 21 -1.22 23.72 19.79
N TRP A 22 -2.30 23.61 19.04
CA TRP A 22 -2.29 22.97 17.72
C TRP A 22 -1.40 23.71 16.71
N GLY A 23 -1.45 25.05 16.70
CA GLY A 23 -0.56 25.86 15.87
C GLY A 23 0.93 25.63 16.18
N GLN A 24 1.28 25.47 17.46
CA GLN A 24 2.66 25.21 17.89
C GLN A 24 3.09 23.75 17.71
N VAL A 25 2.18 22.78 17.94
CA VAL A 25 2.44 21.36 17.69
C VAL A 25 2.73 21.14 16.19
N LEU A 26 1.94 21.76 15.30
CA LEU A 26 2.17 21.74 13.85
C LEU A 26 3.51 22.38 13.43
N GLN A 27 3.99 23.38 14.17
CA GLN A 27 5.29 24.04 13.92
C GLN A 27 6.48 23.26 14.50
N SER A 28 6.27 22.43 15.54
CA SER A 28 7.34 21.73 16.25
C SER A 28 7.74 20.37 15.63
N PHE A 29 7.00 19.90 14.63
CA PHE A 29 7.37 18.74 13.81
C PHE A 29 8.17 19.17 12.57
N GLU A 30 9.41 19.62 12.78
CA GLU A 30 10.46 19.56 11.75
C GLU A 30 11.57 18.64 12.27
N PRO A 31 11.81 17.48 11.61
CA PRO A 31 12.86 17.48 10.61
C PRO A 31 12.61 16.57 9.37
N VAL A 32 13.45 16.82 8.35
CA VAL A 32 13.56 16.22 7.00
C VAL A 32 12.50 16.71 5.99
N ASP A 33 12.81 17.89 5.43
CA ASP A 33 12.29 18.49 4.18
C ASP A 33 10.89 18.08 3.70
N VAL A 34 9.91 18.21 4.61
CA VAL A 34 8.47 18.16 4.32
C VAL A 34 7.95 19.56 3.92
N SER A 35 8.84 20.52 3.69
CA SER A 35 8.55 21.93 3.41
C SER A 35 7.65 22.14 2.18
N ALA A 36 7.70 21.21 1.22
CA ALA A 36 6.83 21.19 0.04
C ALA A 36 5.39 20.70 0.32
N LEU A 37 5.13 20.03 1.44
CA LEU A 37 3.79 19.64 1.89
C LEU A 37 3.23 20.63 2.93
N ALA A 38 4.09 21.27 3.72
CA ALA A 38 3.67 22.29 4.68
C ALA A 38 3.15 23.58 4.00
N THR A 39 3.62 23.89 2.79
CA THR A 39 3.19 25.06 2.02
C THR A 39 1.82 24.93 1.34
N SER A 40 1.20 23.74 1.32
CA SER A 40 -0.18 23.55 0.84
C SER A 40 -1.24 23.63 1.95
N MET A 41 -0.84 23.72 3.22
CA MET A 41 -1.78 23.89 4.33
C MET A 41 -2.30 25.33 4.37
N ARG A 42 -3.51 25.55 3.82
CA ARG A 42 -4.32 26.69 4.26
C ARG A 42 -4.42 26.64 5.79
N PRO A 43 -4.46 27.78 6.50
CA PRO A 43 -4.93 27.77 7.88
C PRO A 43 -6.28 27.04 7.88
N LEU A 44 -6.38 25.97 8.67
CA LEU A 44 -7.60 25.17 8.82
C LEU A 44 -8.77 26.15 8.83
N GLN A 45 -9.71 25.99 7.88
CA GLN A 45 -11.01 26.65 8.00
C GLN A 45 -11.46 26.41 9.43
N THR A 46 -11.85 27.48 10.12
CA THR A 46 -12.21 27.45 11.56
C THR A 46 -13.12 26.27 11.82
N VAL A 47 -12.55 25.21 12.38
CA VAL A 47 -13.25 23.95 12.59
C VAL A 47 -14.29 24.20 13.66
N ALA A 48 -15.56 24.15 13.28
CA ALA A 48 -16.65 24.37 14.22
C ALA A 48 -16.95 23.04 14.94
N LEU A 49 -16.83 23.05 16.27
CA LEU A 49 -17.34 21.99 17.13
C LEU A 49 -18.68 22.46 17.67
N SER A 50 -19.71 21.61 17.66
CA SER A 50 -20.98 22.00 18.28
C SER A 50 -20.76 22.19 19.78
N PRO A 51 -21.08 23.36 20.36
CA PRO A 51 -20.86 23.65 21.77
C PRO A 51 -21.45 22.60 22.72
N GLU A 52 -22.64 22.09 22.38
CA GLU A 52 -23.31 21.04 23.15
C GLU A 52 -22.57 19.70 23.16
N LYS A 53 -22.02 19.25 22.01
CA LYS A 53 -21.25 18.00 21.96
C LYS A 53 -19.91 18.17 22.66
N LEU A 54 -19.27 19.33 22.50
CA LEU A 54 -18.02 19.64 23.18
C LEU A 54 -18.21 19.64 24.70
N ALA A 55 -19.27 20.27 25.21
CA ALA A 55 -19.59 20.27 26.64
C ALA A 55 -19.85 18.86 27.18
N ARG A 56 -20.56 18.00 26.43
CA ARG A 56 -20.76 16.59 26.80
C ARG A 56 -19.45 15.79 26.83
N LEU A 57 -18.61 15.95 25.80
CA LEU A 57 -17.30 15.29 25.74
C LEU A 57 -16.37 15.76 26.87
N GLN A 58 -16.42 17.04 27.22
CA GLN A 58 -15.67 17.59 28.35
C GLN A 58 -16.13 17.01 29.67
N GLN A 59 -17.44 16.95 29.92
CA GLN A 59 -17.99 16.36 31.14
C GLN A 59 -17.60 14.88 31.25
N GLN A 60 -17.79 14.13 30.16
CA GLN A 60 -17.44 12.71 30.12
C GLN A 60 -15.93 12.49 30.35
N TYR A 61 -15.07 13.33 29.76
CA TYR A 61 -13.63 13.27 30.01
C TYR A 61 -13.28 13.52 31.48
N LEU A 62 -13.89 14.50 32.12
CA LEU A 62 -13.66 14.77 33.55
C LEU A 62 -14.11 13.58 34.41
N ASP A 63 -15.29 13.03 34.14
CA ASP A 63 -15.82 11.86 34.85
C ASP A 63 -14.89 10.65 34.70
N ASP A 64 -14.41 10.39 33.49
CA ASP A 64 -13.48 9.28 33.19
C ASP A 64 -12.09 9.50 33.82
N VAL A 65 -11.57 10.74 33.86
CA VAL A 65 -10.32 11.07 34.56
C VAL A 65 -10.46 10.85 36.07
N HIS A 66 -11.58 11.29 36.66
CA HIS A 66 -11.87 11.05 38.07
C HIS A 66 -11.97 9.55 38.38
N ALA A 67 -12.65 8.78 37.53
CA ALA A 67 -12.72 7.33 37.65
C ALA A 67 -11.33 6.68 37.57
N LEU A 68 -10.52 7.06 36.58
CA LEU A 68 -9.16 6.54 36.40
C LEU A 68 -8.27 6.84 37.62
N TRP A 69 -8.33 8.08 38.14
CA TRP A 69 -7.56 8.48 39.31
C TRP A 69 -7.94 7.67 40.56
N ASN A 70 -9.24 7.53 40.82
CA ASN A 70 -9.75 6.78 41.96
C ASN A 70 -9.44 5.28 41.84
N GLN A 71 -9.51 4.71 40.64
CA GLN A 71 -9.20 3.29 40.40
C GLN A 71 -7.71 2.98 40.50
N SER A 72 -6.85 3.93 40.12
CA SER A 72 -5.39 3.74 40.11
C SER A 72 -4.74 4.03 41.46
N TRP A 73 -5.28 4.99 42.22
CA TRP A 73 -4.66 5.51 43.46
C TRP A 73 -5.57 5.45 44.69
N GLY A 74 -6.78 4.88 44.58
CA GLY A 74 -7.71 4.66 45.68
C GLY A 74 -7.40 3.43 46.53
N VAL A 75 -8.11 3.29 47.66
CA VAL A 75 -7.94 2.19 48.63
C VAL A 75 -8.38 0.87 47.98
N GLY A 76 -7.41 -0.03 47.72
CA GLY A 76 -7.63 -1.30 47.01
C GLY A 76 -7.45 -1.23 45.49
N GLY A 77 -6.81 -0.16 44.98
CA GLY A 77 -6.65 0.09 43.54
C GLY A 77 -6.05 -1.08 42.77
N SER A 78 -6.80 -1.56 41.77
CA SER A 78 -6.31 -2.42 40.70
C SER A 78 -6.40 -1.63 39.40
N THR A 79 -5.27 -1.41 38.74
CA THR A 79 -5.19 -0.82 37.39
C THR A 79 -5.63 -1.87 36.35
N GLY A 80 -6.88 -2.32 36.43
CA GLY A 80 -7.52 -3.22 35.48
C GLY A 80 -8.18 -2.43 34.36
N GLY A 81 -7.39 -1.65 33.62
CA GLY A 81 -7.82 -1.14 32.33
C GLY A 81 -7.92 -2.32 31.37
N ASP A 82 -9.03 -2.42 30.63
CA ASP A 82 -9.22 -3.46 29.63
C ASP A 82 -8.34 -3.19 28.40
N ALA A 83 -7.01 -3.33 28.56
CA ALA A 83 -6.00 -3.14 27.52
C ALA A 83 -6.05 -4.22 26.42
N ARG A 84 -7.13 -5.02 26.36
CA ARG A 84 -7.27 -6.17 25.45
C ARG A 84 -7.48 -5.79 23.98
N GLY A 85 -7.56 -4.49 23.65
CA GLY A 85 -7.76 -4.02 22.28
C GLY A 85 -6.47 -3.66 21.51
N ASP A 86 -5.45 -3.12 22.18
CA ASP A 86 -4.24 -2.63 21.53
C ASP A 86 -3.08 -3.62 21.67
N ARG A 87 -2.59 -4.13 20.53
CA ARG A 87 -1.51 -5.13 20.49
C ARG A 87 -0.21 -4.64 21.12
N ARG A 88 0.01 -3.32 21.23
CA ARG A 88 1.20 -2.72 21.87
C ARG A 88 1.25 -2.98 23.37
N PHE A 89 0.09 -3.19 24.01
CA PHE A 89 -0.05 -3.41 25.44
C PHE A 89 -0.49 -4.85 25.78
N ALA A 90 -0.36 -5.78 24.84
CA ALA A 90 -0.88 -7.13 24.96
C ALA A 90 -0.15 -8.02 26.00
N SER A 91 1.03 -7.62 26.48
CA SER A 91 1.76 -8.41 27.47
C SER A 91 1.27 -8.13 28.90
N ASP A 92 1.20 -9.19 29.71
CA ASP A 92 0.77 -9.10 31.12
C ASP A 92 1.66 -8.14 31.95
N GLU A 93 2.88 -7.86 31.49
CA GLU A 93 3.83 -6.96 32.17
C GLU A 93 3.31 -5.51 32.23
N TRP A 94 2.54 -5.07 31.24
CA TRP A 94 1.93 -3.74 31.23
C TRP A 94 0.94 -3.53 32.37
N GLY A 95 0.24 -4.58 32.78
CA GLY A 95 -0.69 -4.56 33.91
C GLY A 95 -0.02 -4.74 35.28
N ARG A 96 1.23 -5.21 35.34
CA ARG A 96 1.95 -5.49 36.59
C ARG A 96 2.66 -4.27 37.17
N ASN A 97 3.04 -3.30 36.33
CA ASN A 97 3.67 -2.06 36.77
C ASN A 97 2.60 -0.95 36.93
N PRO A 98 2.36 -0.42 38.14
CA PRO A 98 1.31 0.59 38.37
C PRO A 98 1.49 1.88 37.56
N LEU A 99 2.72 2.33 37.35
CA LEU A 99 3.01 3.54 36.58
C LEU A 99 2.71 3.34 35.09
N SER A 100 3.09 2.18 34.54
CA SER A 100 2.84 1.87 33.13
C SER A 100 1.37 1.54 32.87
N ALA A 101 0.70 0.85 33.79
CA ALA A 101 -0.73 0.59 33.70
C ALA A 101 -1.54 1.90 33.75
N PHE A 102 -1.16 2.84 34.63
CA PHE A 102 -1.74 4.18 34.65
C PHE A 102 -1.48 4.94 33.35
N ALA A 103 -0.24 4.92 32.83
CA ALA A 103 0.11 5.60 31.59
C ALA A 103 -0.67 5.04 30.38
N VAL A 104 -0.84 3.71 30.29
CA VAL A 104 -1.64 3.06 29.25
C VAL A 104 -3.11 3.48 29.37
N ALA A 105 -3.69 3.42 30.56
CA ALA A 105 -5.08 3.78 30.77
C ALA A 105 -5.35 5.28 30.50
N ALA A 106 -4.42 6.15 30.88
CA ALA A 106 -4.49 7.58 30.56
C ALA A 106 -4.38 7.84 29.04
N TYR A 107 -3.49 7.12 28.37
CA TYR A 107 -3.34 7.18 26.91
C TYR A 107 -4.60 6.70 26.18
N GLU A 108 -5.18 5.56 26.57
CA GLU A 108 -6.41 5.04 25.97
C GLU A 108 -7.59 5.98 26.17
N LEU A 109 -7.71 6.58 27.36
CA LEU A 109 -8.72 7.60 27.63
C LEU A 109 -8.53 8.80 26.68
N GLN A 110 -7.32 9.35 26.60
CA GLN A 110 -7.01 10.46 25.71
C GLN A 110 -7.28 10.11 24.23
N ALA A 111 -6.93 8.89 23.81
CA ALA A 111 -7.19 8.40 22.46
C ALA A 111 -8.69 8.36 22.14
N ARG A 112 -9.50 7.78 23.04
CA ARG A 112 -10.97 7.75 22.89
C ARG A 112 -11.55 9.16 22.83
N THR A 113 -11.12 10.06 23.71
CA THR A 113 -11.62 11.44 23.75
C THR A 113 -11.26 12.22 22.49
N LEU A 114 -9.99 12.18 22.05
CA LEU A 114 -9.57 12.88 20.84
C LEU A 114 -10.30 12.35 19.60
N MET A 115 -10.47 11.03 19.48
CA MET A 115 -11.23 10.45 18.36
C MET A 115 -12.71 10.85 18.41
N ALA A 116 -13.33 10.89 19.59
CA ALA A 116 -14.69 11.38 19.74
C ALA A 116 -14.82 12.88 19.40
N MET A 117 -13.79 13.70 19.68
CA MET A 117 -13.74 15.09 19.24
C MET A 117 -13.68 15.20 17.72
N VAL A 118 -12.89 14.35 17.05
CA VAL A 118 -12.85 14.27 15.58
C VAL A 118 -14.22 13.92 15.01
N ASP A 119 -14.94 12.97 15.62
CA ASP A 119 -16.30 12.60 15.19
C ASP A 119 -17.31 13.75 15.38
N ALA A 120 -17.06 14.64 16.34
CA ALA A 120 -17.88 15.82 16.61
C ALA A 120 -17.57 17.02 15.69
N VAL A 121 -16.47 16.99 14.91
CA VAL A 121 -16.10 18.06 13.98
C VAL A 121 -17.15 18.23 12.89
N GLN A 122 -17.65 19.46 12.75
CA GLN A 122 -18.48 19.87 11.62
C GLN A 122 -17.58 20.36 10.48
N ALA A 123 -17.24 19.44 9.59
CA ALA A 123 -16.53 19.72 8.35
C ALA A 123 -17.03 18.75 7.26
N ASP A 124 -16.65 18.98 6.01
CA ASP A 124 -16.81 18.00 4.95
C ASP A 124 -16.02 16.71 5.28
N GLU A 125 -16.39 15.61 4.62
CA GLU A 125 -15.85 14.28 4.90
C GLU A 125 -14.33 14.22 4.74
N LYS A 126 -13.79 14.89 3.71
CA LYS A 126 -12.35 14.92 3.42
C LYS A 126 -11.59 15.69 4.49
N THR A 127 -12.11 16.84 4.93
CA THR A 127 -11.52 17.60 6.05
C THR A 127 -11.57 16.81 7.35
N ARG A 128 -12.68 16.12 7.66
CA ARG A 128 -12.77 15.26 8.84
C ARG A 128 -11.76 14.10 8.78
N ALA A 129 -11.60 13.47 7.62
CA ALA A 129 -10.62 12.41 7.41
C ALA A 129 -9.18 12.91 7.60
N ARG A 130 -8.84 14.11 7.11
CA ARG A 130 -7.54 14.78 7.36
C ARG A 130 -7.27 14.97 8.86
N ILE A 131 -8.25 15.48 9.60
CA ILE A 131 -8.13 15.69 11.04
C ILE A 131 -8.00 14.34 11.77
N ARG A 132 -8.83 13.35 11.39
CA ARG A 132 -8.75 11.98 11.95
C ARG A 132 -7.36 11.41 11.80
N PHE A 133 -6.84 11.41 10.57
CA PHE A 133 -5.51 10.93 10.27
C PHE A 133 -4.45 11.64 11.12
N SER A 134 -4.51 12.97 11.21
CA SER A 134 -3.55 13.76 12.00
C SER A 134 -3.59 13.40 13.49
N VAL A 135 -4.79 13.21 14.05
CA VAL A 135 -4.99 12.77 15.44
C VAL A 135 -4.47 11.34 15.65
N GLU A 136 -4.71 10.42 14.70
CA GLU A 136 -4.17 9.07 14.73
C GLU A 136 -2.64 9.07 14.71
N GLN A 137 -1.99 9.92 13.89
CA GLN A 137 -0.53 10.07 13.88
C GLN A 137 -0.01 10.59 15.22
N PHE A 138 -0.66 11.61 15.78
CA PHE A 138 -0.30 12.17 17.09
C PHE A 138 -0.42 11.12 18.20
N LEU A 139 -1.55 10.40 18.23
CA LEU A 139 -1.78 9.31 19.17
C LEU A 139 -0.78 8.17 18.99
N ALA A 140 -0.43 7.83 17.75
CA ALA A 140 0.59 6.82 17.46
C ALA A 140 1.95 7.23 18.05
N ALA A 141 2.34 8.49 17.86
CA ALA A 141 3.61 9.03 18.34
C ALA A 141 3.67 9.20 19.87
N SER A 142 2.57 9.60 20.51
CA SER A 142 2.49 9.84 21.95
C SER A 142 2.31 8.57 22.80
N ALA A 143 2.24 7.40 22.16
CA ALA A 143 2.01 6.14 22.85
C ALA A 143 3.09 5.86 23.91
N PRO A 144 2.72 5.47 25.15
CA PRO A 144 3.67 5.18 26.22
C PRO A 144 4.72 4.13 25.84
N SER A 145 4.38 3.20 24.95
CA SER A 145 5.29 2.18 24.42
C SER A 145 6.48 2.76 23.66
N ASN A 146 6.40 3.96 23.11
CA ASN A 146 7.50 4.58 22.36
C ASN A 146 8.59 5.17 23.25
N PHE A 147 8.38 5.25 24.57
CA PHE A 147 9.29 5.92 25.49
C PHE A 147 9.84 4.93 26.52
N LEU A 148 11.18 4.85 26.63
CA LEU A 148 11.85 3.97 27.58
C LEU A 148 11.36 4.15 29.03
N ALA A 149 11.01 5.38 29.43
CA ALA A 149 10.53 5.71 30.76
C ALA A 149 9.21 4.99 31.14
N PHE A 150 8.39 4.64 30.16
CA PHE A 150 7.08 3.99 30.38
C PHE A 150 7.03 2.56 29.84
N ASN A 151 7.99 2.18 28.97
CA ASN A 151 8.04 0.86 28.35
C ASN A 151 8.66 -0.19 29.28
N VAL A 152 7.80 -0.93 29.99
CA VAL A 152 8.18 -1.99 30.94
C VAL A 152 8.97 -3.12 30.30
N GLU A 153 8.67 -3.46 29.05
CA GLU A 153 9.35 -4.55 28.35
C GLU A 153 10.79 -4.16 28.01
N ALA A 154 10.99 -2.92 27.53
CA ALA A 154 12.32 -2.38 27.25
C ALA A 154 13.14 -2.21 28.53
N GLN A 155 12.55 -1.70 29.61
CA GLN A 155 13.21 -1.59 30.92
C GLN A 155 13.64 -2.96 31.45
N LYS A 156 12.75 -3.95 31.41
CA LYS A 156 13.04 -5.32 31.85
C LYS A 156 14.19 -5.91 31.04
N LYS A 157 14.18 -5.74 29.71
CA LYS A 157 15.25 -6.24 28.84
C LYS A 157 16.58 -5.53 29.10
N ALA A 158 16.56 -4.22 29.31
CA ALA A 158 17.76 -3.46 29.68
C ALA A 158 18.35 -3.98 31.01
N LEU A 159 17.52 -4.28 32.01
CA LEU A 159 17.97 -4.87 33.27
C LEU A 159 18.53 -6.29 33.08
N GLN A 160 17.84 -7.14 32.31
CA GLN A 160 18.26 -8.52 32.04
C GLN A 160 19.59 -8.60 31.27
N THR A 161 19.82 -7.65 30.36
CA THR A 161 21.03 -7.57 29.53
C THR A 161 22.10 -6.65 30.11
N GLN A 162 21.91 -6.15 31.34
CA GLN A 162 22.82 -5.20 31.99
C GLN A 162 23.14 -3.96 31.12
N GLY A 163 22.16 -3.50 30.34
CA GLY A 163 22.25 -2.33 29.45
C GLY A 163 22.75 -2.61 28.04
N GLU A 164 23.20 -3.84 27.73
CA GLU A 164 23.67 -4.21 26.38
C GLU A 164 22.56 -4.00 25.31
N SER A 165 21.30 -4.27 25.65
CA SER A 165 20.18 -4.03 24.71
C SER A 165 20.03 -2.56 24.31
N LEU A 166 20.32 -1.62 25.22
CA LEU A 166 20.25 -0.18 24.93
C LEU A 166 21.45 0.27 24.10
N ALA A 167 22.65 -0.27 24.39
CA ALA A 167 23.84 -0.02 23.59
C ALA A 167 23.66 -0.50 22.14
N GLN A 168 23.11 -1.71 21.96
CA GLN A 168 22.78 -2.23 20.65
C GLN A 168 21.69 -1.40 19.96
N GLY A 169 20.68 -0.94 20.71
CA GLY A 169 19.63 -0.08 20.17
C GLY A 169 20.14 1.28 19.67
N LEU A 170 21.09 1.88 20.38
CA LEU A 170 21.78 3.10 19.94
C LEU A 170 22.64 2.85 18.69
N ALA A 171 23.34 1.72 18.62
CA ALA A 171 24.10 1.33 17.43
C ALA A 171 23.18 1.17 16.20
N ASN A 172 22.00 0.56 16.39
CA ASN A 172 20.98 0.43 15.35
C ASN A 172 20.49 1.81 14.90
N LEU A 173 20.17 2.72 15.84
CA LEU A 173 19.74 4.09 15.51
C LEU A 173 20.80 4.86 14.71
N LEU A 174 22.07 4.78 15.11
CA LEU A 174 23.16 5.45 14.39
C LEU A 174 23.34 4.90 12.97
N LYS A 175 23.20 3.58 12.80
CA LYS A 175 23.22 2.94 11.48
C LYS A 175 22.06 3.43 10.60
N ASP A 176 20.85 3.49 11.13
CA ASP A 176 19.66 3.93 10.39
C ASP A 176 19.75 5.42 10.02
N ILE A 177 20.32 6.27 10.89
CA ILE A 177 20.64 7.67 10.58
C ILE A 177 21.63 7.77 9.40
N GLN A 178 22.66 6.93 9.36
CA GLN A 178 23.62 6.91 8.24
C GLN A 178 23.00 6.41 6.94
N GLN A 179 22.06 5.48 7.00
CA GLN A 179 21.36 4.93 5.84
C GLN A 179 20.22 5.84 5.34
N GLY A 180 19.70 6.72 6.19
CA GLY A 180 18.67 7.69 5.85
C GLY A 180 17.23 7.15 5.92
N HIS A 181 17.02 5.94 6.45
CA HIS A 181 15.70 5.34 6.66
C HIS A 181 15.71 4.34 7.83
N ILE A 182 14.54 4.03 8.38
CA ILE A 182 14.38 3.07 9.48
C ILE A 182 14.50 1.63 8.95
N SER A 183 15.33 0.81 9.59
CA SER A 183 15.49 -0.60 9.25
C SER A 183 14.29 -1.42 9.71
N MET A 184 13.40 -1.82 8.78
CA MET A 184 12.26 -2.69 9.09
C MET A 184 12.58 -4.19 8.94
N THR A 185 13.71 -4.54 8.34
CA THR A 185 14.16 -5.93 8.11
C THR A 185 15.67 -5.98 8.02
N ASP A 186 16.25 -7.16 8.25
CA ASP A 186 17.68 -7.38 7.97
C ASP A 186 17.91 -7.56 6.46
N GLU A 187 18.18 -6.45 5.77
CA GLU A 187 18.42 -6.41 4.32
C GLU A 187 19.64 -7.23 3.88
N SER A 188 20.62 -7.47 4.78
CA SER A 188 21.82 -8.25 4.46
C SER A 188 21.52 -9.72 4.13
N ARG A 189 20.31 -10.18 4.50
CA ARG A 189 19.83 -11.54 4.30
C ARG A 189 19.19 -11.74 2.93
N PHE A 190 18.95 -10.69 2.15
CA PHE A 190 18.26 -10.76 0.87
C PHE A 190 19.08 -10.15 -0.26
N GLU A 191 19.14 -10.88 -1.37
CA GLU A 191 19.85 -10.50 -2.58
C GLU A 191 19.01 -10.92 -3.81
N VAL A 192 18.58 -9.92 -4.58
CA VAL A 192 17.74 -10.10 -5.77
C VAL A 192 18.46 -10.94 -6.84
N GLY A 193 17.88 -12.08 -7.17
CA GLY A 193 18.41 -13.09 -8.09
C GLY A 193 19.22 -14.19 -7.42
N ARG A 194 19.45 -14.14 -6.10
CA ARG A 194 20.12 -15.20 -5.35
C ARG A 194 19.18 -15.94 -4.41
N ASN A 195 18.37 -15.21 -3.64
CA ASN A 195 17.39 -15.80 -2.71
C ASN A 195 16.01 -15.12 -2.72
N VAL A 196 15.87 -14.02 -3.45
CA VAL A 196 14.59 -13.38 -3.82
C VAL A 196 14.57 -13.25 -5.34
N ALA A 197 13.40 -13.33 -6.00
CA ALA A 197 13.30 -13.28 -7.47
C ALA A 197 14.11 -14.38 -8.17
N THR A 198 13.93 -15.63 -7.70
CA THR A 198 14.76 -16.78 -8.10
C THR A 198 14.07 -17.75 -9.06
N THR A 199 12.86 -17.43 -9.54
CA THR A 199 12.21 -18.30 -10.52
C THR A 199 12.99 -18.26 -11.83
N GLU A 200 13.40 -19.43 -12.31
CA GLU A 200 14.24 -19.57 -13.51
C GLU A 200 13.54 -18.99 -14.74
N GLY A 201 14.24 -18.14 -15.48
CA GLY A 201 13.74 -17.46 -16.68
C GLY A 201 14.86 -16.73 -17.42
N ALA A 202 14.49 -16.00 -18.47
CA ALA A 202 15.41 -15.17 -19.23
C ALA A 202 14.72 -13.86 -19.67
N VAL A 203 15.49 -12.78 -19.74
CA VAL A 203 15.08 -11.56 -20.43
C VAL A 203 15.06 -11.85 -21.93
N VAL A 204 13.92 -11.68 -22.58
CA VAL A 204 13.69 -12.00 -24.01
C VAL A 204 13.42 -10.77 -24.87
N PHE A 205 13.19 -9.62 -24.24
CA PHE A 205 13.05 -8.32 -24.88
C PHE A 205 13.43 -7.24 -23.88
N GLU A 206 13.98 -6.14 -24.35
CA GLU A 206 14.23 -4.95 -23.53
C GLU A 206 14.17 -3.69 -24.38
N ASN A 207 13.84 -2.58 -23.73
CA ASN A 207 13.99 -1.25 -24.27
C ASN A 207 14.39 -0.29 -23.14
N GLU A 208 14.28 1.02 -23.39
CA GLU A 208 14.65 2.02 -22.40
C GLU A 208 13.77 2.01 -21.13
N LEU A 209 12.54 1.46 -21.18
CA LEU A 209 11.58 1.48 -20.07
C LEU A 209 11.44 0.15 -19.33
N LEU A 210 11.68 -0.99 -19.99
CA LEU A 210 11.46 -2.31 -19.40
C LEU A 210 12.41 -3.40 -19.91
N GLN A 211 12.52 -4.46 -19.12
CA GLN A 211 12.92 -5.80 -19.54
C GLN A 211 11.71 -6.74 -19.46
N LEU A 212 11.47 -7.53 -20.50
CA LEU A 212 10.43 -8.56 -20.52
C LEU A 212 11.06 -9.90 -20.23
N ILE A 213 10.63 -10.53 -19.14
CA ILE A 213 11.15 -11.82 -18.67
C ILE A 213 10.19 -12.92 -19.11
N GLU A 214 10.70 -13.97 -19.73
CA GLU A 214 9.99 -15.24 -19.93
C GLU A 214 10.47 -16.27 -18.91
N TYR A 215 9.55 -16.91 -18.19
CA TYR A 215 9.90 -17.91 -17.20
C TYR A 215 9.91 -19.32 -17.78
N LYS A 216 10.80 -20.16 -17.26
CA LYS A 216 10.94 -21.56 -17.68
C LYS A 216 9.67 -22.34 -17.34
N PRO A 217 9.08 -23.06 -18.30
CA PRO A 217 7.97 -23.96 -17.99
C PRO A 217 8.37 -25.01 -16.92
N LEU A 218 7.51 -25.19 -15.92
CA LEU A 218 7.65 -26.23 -14.89
C LEU A 218 6.80 -27.48 -15.18
N THR A 219 6.16 -27.53 -16.34
CA THR A 219 5.28 -28.61 -16.80
C THR A 219 5.64 -29.03 -18.22
N ALA A 220 5.39 -30.29 -18.59
CA ALA A 220 5.67 -30.78 -19.94
C ALA A 220 4.76 -30.17 -21.02
N LYS A 221 3.56 -29.73 -20.61
CA LYS A 221 2.60 -29.00 -21.45
C LYS A 221 2.22 -27.69 -20.78
N VAL A 222 2.02 -26.66 -21.59
CA VAL A 222 1.53 -25.35 -21.17
C VAL A 222 0.25 -25.00 -21.93
N HIS A 223 -0.50 -24.04 -21.43
CA HIS A 223 -1.63 -23.46 -22.15
C HIS A 223 -1.15 -22.67 -23.39
N GLU A 224 -1.90 -22.78 -24.50
CA GLU A 224 -1.50 -22.17 -25.77
C GLU A 224 -1.51 -20.64 -25.74
N ARG A 225 -2.41 -20.02 -24.96
CA ARG A 225 -2.40 -18.56 -24.76
C ARG A 225 -1.39 -18.22 -23.68
N PRO A 226 -0.36 -17.41 -23.99
CA PRO A 226 0.61 -16.99 -22.99
C PRO A 226 -0.02 -16.01 -22.00
N PHE A 227 0.67 -15.80 -20.89
CA PHE A 227 0.20 -14.98 -19.79
C PHE A 227 1.22 -13.88 -19.47
N LEU A 228 0.80 -12.61 -19.57
CA LEU A 228 1.63 -11.44 -19.29
C LEU A 228 1.23 -10.81 -17.95
N MET A 229 2.20 -10.56 -17.08
CA MET A 229 2.02 -9.78 -15.87
C MET A 229 2.64 -8.38 -16.02
N VAL A 230 1.87 -7.37 -15.67
CA VAL A 230 2.20 -5.96 -15.60
C VAL A 230 2.20 -5.55 -14.12
N PRO A 231 3.32 -5.74 -13.40
CA PRO A 231 3.46 -5.34 -12.00
C PRO A 231 3.47 -3.80 -11.88
N PRO A 232 3.38 -3.24 -10.67
CA PRO A 232 3.55 -1.81 -10.49
C PRO A 232 4.98 -1.37 -10.84
N CYS A 233 5.10 -0.13 -11.32
CA CYS A 233 6.38 0.59 -11.44
C CYS A 233 6.73 1.37 -10.16
N ILE A 234 5.81 1.40 -9.18
CA ILE A 234 6.04 1.81 -7.80
C ILE A 234 6.52 0.58 -7.02
N ASN A 235 7.75 0.65 -6.53
CA ASN A 235 8.56 -0.50 -6.10
C ASN A 235 8.76 -1.52 -7.25
N LYS A 236 9.45 -2.63 -6.95
CA LYS A 236 9.92 -3.57 -7.96
C LYS A 236 8.97 -4.76 -8.15
N TYR A 237 9.06 -5.41 -9.31
CA TYR A 237 8.13 -6.48 -9.66
C TYR A 237 8.18 -7.71 -8.75
N TYR A 238 9.31 -7.94 -8.07
CA TYR A 238 9.59 -9.20 -7.38
C TYR A 238 8.72 -9.44 -6.14
N ILE A 239 7.83 -8.53 -5.78
CA ILE A 239 6.73 -8.85 -4.88
C ILE A 239 5.87 -10.03 -5.36
N LEU A 240 5.79 -10.22 -6.69
CA LEU A 240 5.12 -11.37 -7.31
C LEU A 240 6.03 -12.61 -7.40
N ASP A 241 7.33 -12.48 -7.12
CA ASP A 241 8.33 -13.56 -7.16
C ASP A 241 9.31 -13.43 -5.99
N LEU A 242 8.81 -13.45 -4.75
CA LEU A 242 9.65 -13.28 -3.56
C LEU A 242 10.57 -14.50 -3.37
N GLN A 243 10.18 -15.44 -2.53
CA GLN A 243 10.85 -16.72 -2.35
C GLN A 243 10.06 -17.84 -3.05
N PRO A 244 10.66 -19.02 -3.29
CA PRO A 244 9.98 -20.13 -3.96
C PRO A 244 8.62 -20.50 -3.33
N ASP A 245 8.49 -20.38 -2.01
CA ASP A 245 7.28 -20.77 -1.25
C ASP A 245 6.15 -19.74 -1.28
N ASN A 246 6.43 -18.51 -1.72
CA ASN A 246 5.45 -17.42 -1.80
C ASN A 246 5.52 -16.65 -3.13
N SER A 247 6.10 -17.26 -4.16
CA SER A 247 6.13 -16.71 -5.51
C SER A 247 4.84 -17.00 -6.27
N PHE A 248 4.09 -15.95 -6.60
CA PHE A 248 2.92 -16.02 -7.47
C PHE A 248 3.29 -16.36 -8.91
N ILE A 249 4.43 -15.84 -9.39
CA ILE A 249 4.97 -16.13 -10.72
C ILE A 249 5.29 -17.62 -10.85
N ARG A 250 6.02 -18.20 -9.88
CA ARG A 250 6.32 -19.64 -9.85
C ARG A 250 5.05 -20.47 -9.79
N TYR A 251 4.06 -20.04 -9.00
CA TYR A 251 2.76 -20.69 -8.94
C TYR A 251 2.07 -20.69 -10.30
N ALA A 252 1.96 -19.55 -10.99
CA ALA A 252 1.36 -19.47 -12.33
C ALA A 252 2.06 -20.39 -13.35
N VAL A 253 3.40 -20.42 -13.32
CA VAL A 253 4.20 -21.32 -14.16
C VAL A 253 3.92 -22.79 -13.83
N SER A 254 3.79 -23.15 -12.54
CA SER A 254 3.45 -24.51 -12.10
C SER A 254 2.04 -24.95 -12.50
N GLN A 255 1.11 -24.01 -12.68
CA GLN A 255 -0.23 -24.26 -13.22
C GLN A 255 -0.24 -24.47 -14.74
N GLY A 256 0.92 -24.42 -15.40
CA GLY A 256 1.07 -24.64 -16.84
C GLY A 256 0.80 -23.40 -17.69
N HIS A 257 0.89 -22.19 -17.13
CA HIS A 257 0.87 -20.97 -17.94
C HIS A 257 2.27 -20.64 -18.46
N ARG A 258 2.37 -20.27 -19.75
CA ARG A 258 3.59 -19.69 -20.31
C ARG A 258 3.68 -18.22 -19.88
N THR A 259 4.39 -17.97 -18.79
CA THR A 259 4.36 -16.70 -18.06
C THR A 259 5.45 -15.74 -18.50
N PHE A 260 5.06 -14.49 -18.70
CA PHE A 260 5.91 -13.34 -18.98
C PHE A 260 5.67 -12.23 -17.96
N VAL A 261 6.71 -11.48 -17.59
CA VAL A 261 6.61 -10.38 -16.63
C VAL A 261 7.35 -9.15 -17.15
N VAL A 262 6.71 -7.99 -17.03
CA VAL A 262 7.37 -6.70 -17.24
C VAL A 262 8.22 -6.35 -16.01
N SER A 263 9.53 -6.25 -16.17
CA SER A 263 10.45 -5.69 -15.18
C SER A 263 10.78 -4.26 -15.57
N TRP A 264 10.19 -3.29 -14.89
CA TRP A 264 10.42 -1.86 -15.10
C TRP A 264 11.88 -1.46 -14.85
N ARG A 265 12.40 -0.55 -15.68
CA ARG A 265 13.65 0.16 -15.38
C ARG A 265 13.41 1.13 -14.23
N ASN A 266 14.38 1.25 -13.32
CA ASN A 266 14.36 2.33 -12.34
C ASN A 266 14.81 3.62 -13.05
N PRO A 267 13.94 4.65 -13.17
CA PRO A 267 14.27 5.87 -13.91
C PRO A 267 15.47 6.60 -13.30
N ASP A 268 16.41 6.96 -14.17
CA ASP A 268 17.45 7.94 -13.90
C ASP A 268 17.16 9.23 -14.68
N MET A 269 18.06 10.21 -14.61
CA MET A 269 17.87 11.49 -15.29
C MET A 269 17.70 11.38 -16.81
N THR A 270 18.11 10.27 -17.45
CA THR A 270 17.91 10.03 -18.88
C THR A 270 16.46 9.71 -19.25
N LEU A 271 15.61 9.40 -18.26
CA LEU A 271 14.19 9.11 -18.41
C LEU A 271 13.29 10.12 -17.70
N ALA A 272 13.86 11.24 -17.24
CA ALA A 272 13.18 12.23 -16.42
C ALA A 272 12.03 12.94 -17.14
N ASP A 273 11.98 12.87 -18.47
CA ASP A 273 10.96 13.47 -19.34
C ASP A 273 9.85 12.49 -19.76
N LYS A 274 9.98 11.19 -19.40
CA LYS A 274 9.00 10.18 -19.81
C LYS A 274 7.62 10.44 -19.21
N THR A 275 6.61 10.24 -20.03
CA THR A 275 5.22 10.56 -19.75
C THR A 275 4.40 9.31 -19.43
N TRP A 276 3.14 9.49 -19.03
CA TRP A 276 2.18 8.38 -18.92
C TRP A 276 2.05 7.62 -20.25
N ASP A 277 1.91 8.34 -21.37
CA ASP A 277 1.77 7.79 -22.71
C ASP A 277 2.99 6.93 -23.11
N ASP A 278 4.21 7.34 -22.76
CA ASP A 278 5.42 6.55 -23.03
C ASP A 278 5.38 5.18 -22.34
N TYR A 279 4.87 5.13 -21.11
CA TYR A 279 4.72 3.86 -20.40
C TYR A 279 3.56 3.01 -20.94
N ILE A 280 2.49 3.62 -21.43
CA ILE A 280 1.38 2.87 -22.03
C ILE A 280 1.77 2.31 -23.40
N GLU A 281 2.24 3.15 -24.32
CA GLU A 281 2.61 2.78 -25.69
C GLU A 281 3.94 2.02 -25.73
N GLY A 282 4.98 2.65 -25.17
CA GLY A 282 6.37 2.19 -25.24
C GLY A 282 6.68 1.02 -24.31
N ALA A 283 5.82 0.74 -23.33
CA ALA A 283 6.01 -0.39 -22.42
C ALA A 283 4.86 -1.39 -22.39
N VAL A 284 3.67 -1.04 -21.89
CA VAL A 284 2.59 -2.03 -21.70
C VAL A 284 2.11 -2.62 -23.02
N ILE A 285 1.73 -1.76 -23.98
CA ILE A 285 1.31 -2.20 -25.32
C ILE A 285 2.46 -2.92 -26.02
N LYS A 286 3.69 -2.43 -25.86
CA LYS A 286 4.87 -3.08 -26.45
C LYS A 286 5.13 -4.48 -25.90
N ALA A 287 4.92 -4.69 -24.60
CA ALA A 287 5.04 -6.00 -23.96
C ALA A 287 3.95 -6.96 -24.46
N ILE A 288 2.70 -6.50 -24.61
CA ILE A 288 1.61 -7.28 -25.20
C ILE A 288 2.00 -7.76 -26.61
N GLN A 289 2.49 -6.84 -27.45
CA GLN A 289 2.96 -7.15 -28.81
C GLN A 289 4.11 -8.17 -28.81
N ALA A 290 5.14 -7.96 -27.97
CA ALA A 290 6.29 -8.85 -27.88
C ALA A 290 5.88 -10.28 -27.47
N VAL A 291 4.99 -10.42 -26.47
CA VAL A 291 4.48 -11.73 -26.04
C VAL A 291 3.69 -12.42 -27.16
N LYS A 292 2.86 -11.69 -27.92
CA LYS A 292 2.17 -12.25 -29.10
C LYS A 292 3.15 -12.73 -30.16
N GLU A 293 4.16 -11.91 -30.50
CA GLU A 293 5.15 -12.28 -31.51
C GLU A 293 5.96 -13.52 -31.10
N ILE A 294 6.41 -13.58 -29.83
CA ILE A 294 7.16 -14.71 -29.24
C ILE A 294 6.32 -15.98 -29.20
N SER A 295 5.06 -15.88 -28.79
CA SER A 295 4.18 -17.04 -28.69
C SER A 295 3.60 -17.51 -30.02
N GLY A 296 3.43 -16.61 -30.98
CA GLY A 296 2.62 -16.84 -32.17
C GLY A 296 1.11 -16.96 -31.87
N ALA A 297 0.67 -16.63 -30.65
CA ALA A 297 -0.73 -16.66 -30.29
C ALA A 297 -1.46 -15.42 -30.81
N GLU A 298 -2.70 -15.61 -31.26
CA GLU A 298 -3.57 -14.51 -31.68
C GLU A 298 -3.89 -13.56 -30.52
N LYS A 299 -4.10 -14.12 -29.32
CA LYS A 299 -4.43 -13.38 -28.10
C LYS A 299 -3.67 -13.91 -26.89
N ILE A 300 -3.44 -13.03 -25.92
CA ILE A 300 -2.77 -13.35 -24.65
C ILE A 300 -3.75 -13.14 -23.48
N ASN A 301 -3.45 -13.73 -22.33
CA ASN A 301 -4.05 -13.29 -21.07
C ASN A 301 -3.13 -12.29 -20.39
N ALA A 302 -3.69 -11.30 -19.70
CA ALA A 302 -2.93 -10.27 -19.01
C ALA A 302 -3.34 -10.14 -17.54
N LEU A 303 -2.40 -9.71 -16.70
CA LEU A 303 -2.65 -9.35 -15.31
C LEU A 303 -1.97 -8.04 -15.01
N GLY A 304 -2.64 -7.15 -14.30
CA GLY A 304 -2.04 -5.94 -13.74
C GLY A 304 -2.22 -5.90 -12.23
N PHE A 305 -1.17 -5.46 -11.53
CA PHE A 305 -1.16 -5.34 -10.07
C PHE A 305 -0.91 -3.88 -9.65
N CYS A 306 -1.72 -3.36 -8.72
CA CYS A 306 -1.65 -1.96 -8.26
C CYS A 306 -1.68 -0.99 -9.46
N VAL A 307 -0.76 -0.01 -9.53
CA VAL A 307 -0.67 0.93 -10.67
C VAL A 307 -0.41 0.23 -12.00
N GLY A 308 0.22 -0.96 -12.01
CA GLY A 308 0.35 -1.79 -13.21
C GLY A 308 -1.01 -2.26 -13.76
N GLY A 309 -2.01 -2.42 -12.89
CA GLY A 309 -3.41 -2.64 -13.27
C GLY A 309 -4.07 -1.40 -13.85
N THR A 310 -3.82 -0.21 -13.30
CA THR A 310 -4.30 1.06 -13.86
C THR A 310 -3.70 1.28 -15.25
N MET A 311 -2.41 0.99 -15.42
CA MET A 311 -1.74 1.07 -16.72
C MET A 311 -2.27 0.03 -17.71
N LEU A 312 -2.50 -1.21 -17.26
CA LEU A 312 -3.11 -2.24 -18.10
C LEU A 312 -4.53 -1.84 -18.55
N SER A 313 -5.37 -1.28 -17.68
CA SER A 313 -6.73 -0.85 -18.06
C SER A 313 -6.69 0.28 -19.09
N ASN A 314 -5.74 1.21 -18.98
CA ASN A 314 -5.51 2.27 -19.97
C ASN A 314 -5.04 1.67 -21.31
N ALA A 315 -4.05 0.78 -21.29
CA ALA A 315 -3.58 0.09 -22.49
C ALA A 315 -4.71 -0.69 -23.19
N LEU A 316 -5.56 -1.39 -22.43
CA LEU A 316 -6.71 -2.10 -22.98
C LEU A 316 -7.74 -1.16 -23.62
N ALA A 317 -7.97 0.02 -23.04
CA ALA A 317 -8.85 1.04 -23.62
C ALA A 317 -8.27 1.63 -24.92
N VAL A 318 -6.95 1.91 -24.95
CA VAL A 318 -6.24 2.34 -26.16
C VAL A 318 -6.34 1.27 -27.25
N LEU A 319 -6.06 0.01 -26.92
CA LEU A 319 -6.17 -1.11 -27.87
C LEU A 319 -7.60 -1.25 -28.40
N ALA A 320 -8.61 -1.16 -27.54
CA ALA A 320 -10.01 -1.23 -27.94
C ALA A 320 -10.39 -0.10 -28.90
N ALA A 321 -9.96 1.14 -28.63
CA ALA A 321 -10.19 2.29 -29.51
C ALA A 321 -9.53 2.11 -30.90
N ARG A 322 -8.38 1.43 -30.94
CA ARG A 322 -7.66 1.06 -32.18
C ARG A 322 -8.21 -0.19 -32.87
N GLY A 323 -9.23 -0.83 -32.31
CA GLY A 323 -9.79 -2.08 -32.85
C GLY A 323 -8.89 -3.31 -32.65
N ASP A 324 -7.93 -3.25 -31.74
CA ASP A 324 -7.02 -4.34 -31.40
C ASP A 324 -7.58 -5.18 -30.25
N ASP A 325 -7.81 -6.48 -30.50
CA ASP A 325 -8.36 -7.44 -29.57
C ASP A 325 -7.32 -8.47 -29.05
N SER A 326 -6.03 -8.08 -29.04
CA SER A 326 -4.87 -8.86 -28.62
C SER A 326 -4.94 -9.51 -27.23
N VAL A 327 -5.85 -9.07 -26.36
CA VAL A 327 -5.98 -9.58 -24.99
C VAL A 327 -7.31 -10.34 -24.84
N ALA A 328 -7.22 -11.63 -24.51
CA ALA A 328 -8.35 -12.52 -24.36
C ALA A 328 -9.05 -12.37 -23.00
N SER A 329 -8.30 -12.12 -21.93
CA SER A 329 -8.83 -11.85 -20.59
C SER A 329 -7.85 -11.03 -19.76
N ALA A 330 -8.35 -10.30 -18.76
CA ALA A 330 -7.53 -9.46 -17.89
C ALA A 330 -7.79 -9.76 -16.40
N THR A 331 -6.73 -9.78 -15.61
CA THR A 331 -6.80 -9.85 -14.14
C THR A 331 -6.35 -8.53 -13.54
N PHE A 332 -7.08 -7.97 -12.60
CA PHE A 332 -6.72 -6.78 -11.84
C PHE A 332 -6.59 -7.13 -10.37
N LEU A 333 -5.36 -7.04 -9.84
CA LEU A 333 -5.07 -7.32 -8.43
C LEU A 333 -4.87 -6.01 -7.68
N THR A 334 -5.72 -5.73 -6.68
CA THR A 334 -5.68 -4.52 -5.84
C THR A 334 -5.40 -3.28 -6.68
N THR A 335 -6.26 -3.02 -7.67
CA THR A 335 -6.08 -1.98 -8.67
C THR A 335 -7.19 -0.94 -8.53
N LEU A 336 -6.82 0.34 -8.58
CA LEU A 336 -7.77 1.42 -8.76
C LEU A 336 -7.95 1.69 -10.27
N ILE A 337 -9.20 1.59 -10.71
CA ILE A 337 -9.69 2.09 -12.00
C ILE A 337 -10.64 3.25 -11.76
N ASP A 338 -11.46 3.14 -10.71
CA ASP A 338 -12.17 4.25 -10.10
C ASP A 338 -11.37 4.78 -8.91
N PHE A 339 -11.04 6.07 -8.94
CA PHE A 339 -10.27 6.77 -7.90
C PHE A 339 -11.16 7.61 -6.97
N THR A 340 -12.48 7.34 -6.92
CA THR A 340 -13.38 8.01 -5.97
C THR A 340 -13.02 7.68 -4.52
N GLU A 341 -12.68 6.42 -4.24
CA GLU A 341 -12.27 5.96 -2.90
C GLU A 341 -10.78 5.54 -2.92
N THR A 342 -9.88 6.51 -2.78
CA THR A 342 -8.41 6.31 -2.82
C THR A 342 -7.77 6.04 -1.45
N GLY A 343 -8.59 5.86 -0.42
CA GLY A 343 -8.13 5.58 0.93
C GLY A 343 -7.43 6.78 1.57
N VAL A 344 -6.43 6.48 2.40
CA VAL A 344 -5.75 7.52 3.20
C VAL A 344 -5.01 8.54 2.33
N LEU A 345 -4.62 8.19 1.10
CA LEU A 345 -3.92 9.12 0.21
C LEU A 345 -4.74 10.36 -0.16
N ASP A 346 -6.08 10.26 -0.18
CA ASP A 346 -6.96 11.38 -0.52
C ASP A 346 -6.74 12.59 0.41
N VAL A 347 -6.35 12.33 1.67
CA VAL A 347 -6.12 13.39 2.65
C VAL A 347 -4.98 14.32 2.25
N PHE A 348 -4.02 13.87 1.44
CA PHE A 348 -2.87 14.68 1.03
C PHE A 348 -3.03 15.33 -0.34
N ILE A 349 -4.02 14.88 -1.14
CA ILE A 349 -4.13 15.28 -2.53
C ILE A 349 -5.21 16.37 -2.67
N ASP A 350 -4.78 17.56 -3.05
CA ASP A 350 -5.65 18.65 -3.49
C ASP A 350 -5.03 19.44 -4.65
N GLU A 351 -5.81 20.37 -5.21
CA GLU A 351 -5.44 21.17 -6.38
C GLU A 351 -4.10 21.90 -6.19
N ASN A 352 -3.84 22.45 -5.00
CA ASN A 352 -2.62 23.19 -4.74
C ASN A 352 -1.41 22.25 -4.69
N PHE A 353 -1.57 21.10 -4.03
CA PHE A 353 -0.53 20.07 -3.99
C PHE A 353 -0.19 19.57 -5.41
N VAL A 354 -1.20 19.23 -6.21
CA VAL A 354 -0.97 18.74 -7.59
C VAL A 354 -0.32 19.83 -8.45
N ARG A 355 -0.81 21.07 -8.38
CA ARG A 355 -0.21 22.19 -9.13
C ARG A 355 1.24 22.44 -8.72
N LEU A 356 1.58 22.32 -7.44
CA LEU A 356 2.95 22.41 -6.98
C LEU A 356 3.83 21.31 -7.58
N ARG A 357 3.34 20.06 -7.62
CA ARG A 357 4.07 18.95 -8.25
C ARG A 357 4.24 19.14 -9.76
N GLU A 358 3.22 19.63 -10.45
CA GLU A 358 3.33 19.98 -11.88
C GLU A 358 4.39 21.07 -12.13
N LEU A 359 4.45 22.10 -11.28
CA LEU A 359 5.48 23.14 -11.37
C LEU A 359 6.88 22.62 -11.06
N GLN A 360 7.01 21.71 -10.07
CA GLN A 360 8.29 21.18 -9.64
C GLN A 360 8.90 20.17 -10.63
N MET A 361 8.07 19.30 -11.20
CA MET A 361 8.56 18.14 -11.96
C MET A 361 7.75 17.80 -13.22
N GLY A 362 6.70 18.56 -13.55
CA GLY A 362 5.84 18.28 -14.71
C GLY A 362 6.52 18.51 -16.07
N GLN A 363 7.62 19.27 -16.13
CA GLN A 363 8.44 19.49 -17.34
C GLN A 363 9.77 18.71 -17.33
N GLY A 364 9.89 17.72 -16.44
CA GLY A 364 11.10 16.93 -16.25
C GLY A 364 11.52 16.87 -14.79
N GLY A 365 12.39 15.92 -14.49
CA GLY A 365 12.84 15.61 -13.13
C GLY A 365 12.40 14.23 -12.68
N LEU A 366 12.70 13.88 -11.44
CA LEU A 366 12.35 12.59 -10.86
C LEU A 366 11.63 12.79 -9.53
N MET A 367 10.53 12.07 -9.34
CA MET A 367 9.99 11.80 -8.03
C MET A 367 10.84 10.69 -7.40
N LYS A 368 11.55 11.01 -6.32
CA LYS A 368 12.47 10.06 -5.68
C LYS A 368 11.71 8.94 -4.97
N GLY A 369 12.18 7.71 -5.11
CA GLY A 369 11.57 6.54 -4.47
C GLY A 369 11.48 6.65 -2.94
N GLN A 370 12.46 7.30 -2.31
CA GLN A 370 12.49 7.53 -0.85
C GLN A 370 11.33 8.38 -0.35
N ASP A 371 10.95 9.43 -1.09
CA ASP A 371 9.83 10.31 -0.73
C ASP A 371 8.51 9.54 -0.82
N LEU A 372 8.39 8.67 -1.81
CA LEU A 372 7.21 7.83 -2.02
C LEU A 372 7.11 6.73 -0.95
N ALA A 373 8.21 6.04 -0.66
CA ALA A 373 8.28 5.00 0.38
C ALA A 373 7.98 5.55 1.78
N SER A 374 8.48 6.75 2.08
CA SER A 374 8.17 7.47 3.32
C SER A 374 6.67 7.73 3.41
N THR A 375 6.07 8.31 2.36
CA THR A 375 4.63 8.58 2.30
C THR A 375 3.80 7.32 2.61
N PHE A 376 4.10 6.18 1.98
CA PHE A 376 3.38 4.93 2.22
C PHE A 376 3.60 4.35 3.63
N SER A 377 4.81 4.47 4.19
CA SER A 377 5.12 3.98 5.54
C SER A 377 4.39 4.77 6.64
N PHE A 378 4.22 6.07 6.44
CA PHE A 378 3.46 6.94 7.35
C PHE A 378 1.94 6.73 7.31
N LEU A 379 1.40 6.00 6.32
CA LEU A 379 -0.04 5.65 6.31
C LEU A 379 -0.41 4.67 7.44
N ARG A 380 0.56 3.97 8.03
CA ARG A 380 0.38 2.96 9.10
C ARG A 380 1.47 3.10 10.18
N PRO A 381 1.53 4.23 10.91
CA PRO A 381 2.65 4.54 11.81
C PRO A 381 2.82 3.51 12.93
N ASN A 382 1.73 2.96 13.46
CA ASN A 382 1.79 1.96 14.52
C ASN A 382 2.45 0.66 14.04
N ASP A 383 2.03 0.15 12.88
CA ASP A 383 2.48 -1.14 12.36
C ASP A 383 3.86 -1.09 11.70
N LEU A 384 4.17 0.03 11.02
CA LEU A 384 5.34 0.15 10.14
C LEU A 384 6.43 1.08 10.67
N VAL A 385 6.18 1.90 11.70
CA VAL A 385 7.18 2.82 12.26
C VAL A 385 7.43 2.50 13.73
N TRP A 386 6.42 2.65 14.59
CA TRP A 386 6.62 2.60 16.04
C TRP A 386 6.97 1.20 16.56
N ASN A 387 6.43 0.13 15.98
CA ASN A 387 6.82 -1.24 16.32
C ASN A 387 8.33 -1.48 16.15
N TYR A 388 8.91 -0.97 15.05
CA TYR A 388 10.35 -1.12 14.78
C TYR A 388 11.19 -0.15 15.59
N VAL A 389 10.74 1.07 15.83
CA VAL A 389 11.41 2.01 16.75
C VAL A 389 11.55 1.39 18.15
N VAL A 390 10.47 0.79 18.68
CA VAL A 390 10.48 0.14 19.99
C VAL A 390 11.37 -1.10 19.99
N GLY A 391 11.22 -1.99 19.01
CA GLY A 391 12.04 -3.20 18.90
C GLY A 391 13.53 -2.89 18.70
N ASN A 392 13.85 -2.14 17.65
CA ASN A 392 15.23 -1.89 17.24
C ASN A 392 15.96 -0.98 18.22
N TYR A 393 15.36 0.13 18.64
CA TYR A 393 16.07 1.17 19.38
C TYR A 393 15.92 1.03 20.89
N LEU A 394 14.73 0.67 21.39
CA LEU A 394 14.52 0.52 22.85
C LEU A 394 14.92 -0.87 23.36
N LYS A 395 14.70 -1.92 22.56
CA LYS A 395 14.98 -3.31 22.95
C LYS A 395 16.26 -3.88 22.33
N GLY A 396 16.95 -3.15 21.47
CA GLY A 396 18.17 -3.61 20.79
C GLY A 396 17.92 -4.84 19.91
N GLU A 397 16.70 -5.04 19.45
CA GLU A 397 16.34 -6.20 18.63
C GLU A 397 16.81 -5.98 17.20
N THR A 398 17.20 -7.06 16.54
CA THR A 398 17.37 -7.05 15.09
C THR A 398 16.00 -7.30 14.47
N PRO A 399 15.55 -6.45 13.54
CA PRO A 399 14.27 -6.67 12.89
C PRO A 399 14.31 -8.02 12.17
N PRO A 400 13.23 -8.84 12.29
CA PRO A 400 13.20 -10.14 11.67
C PRO A 400 13.38 -10.03 10.14
N ALA A 401 14.07 -10.99 9.54
CA ALA A 401 14.27 -11.05 8.11
C ALA A 401 12.96 -11.41 7.39
N PHE A 402 12.18 -10.37 7.05
CA PHE A 402 10.97 -10.48 6.24
C PHE A 402 11.25 -9.96 4.83
N ASP A 403 10.99 -10.84 3.87
CA ASP A 403 11.11 -10.56 2.43
C ASP A 403 10.16 -9.45 1.96
N LEU A 404 8.95 -9.39 2.52
CA LEU A 404 7.97 -8.33 2.24
C LEU A 404 8.49 -6.92 2.59
N LEU A 405 9.19 -6.81 3.71
CA LEU A 405 9.73 -5.53 4.17
C LEU A 405 10.98 -5.16 3.37
N TYR A 406 11.77 -6.15 2.94
CA TYR A 406 12.90 -5.92 2.04
C TYR A 406 12.43 -5.33 0.72
N TRP A 407 11.36 -5.89 0.14
CA TRP A 407 10.70 -5.32 -1.03
C TRP A 407 10.18 -3.90 -0.80
N ASN A 408 9.62 -3.62 0.39
CA ASN A 408 9.08 -2.30 0.70
C ASN A 408 10.18 -1.22 0.77
N CYS A 409 11.37 -1.56 1.28
CA CYS A 409 12.53 -0.66 1.33
C CYS A 409 13.18 -0.45 -0.05
N ASP A 410 13.04 -1.40 -0.97
CA ASP A 410 13.63 -1.36 -2.31
C ASP A 410 12.78 -0.55 -3.31
N SER A 411 12.70 0.75 -3.04
CA SER A 411 11.89 1.73 -3.77
C SER A 411 12.40 2.02 -5.19
N THR A 412 11.54 2.65 -6.01
CA THR A 412 11.83 3.06 -7.39
C THR A 412 11.49 4.53 -7.60
N ASN A 413 12.25 5.22 -8.45
CA ASN A 413 11.92 6.56 -8.90
C ASN A 413 10.77 6.54 -9.90
N LEU A 414 10.11 7.68 -10.09
CA LEU A 414 9.17 7.91 -11.19
C LEU A 414 9.57 9.15 -11.97
N PRO A 415 9.41 9.17 -13.31
CA PRO A 415 9.57 10.41 -14.08
C PRO A 415 8.57 11.47 -13.60
N GLY A 416 9.03 12.71 -13.51
CA GLY A 416 8.22 13.82 -13.04
C GLY A 416 6.92 14.02 -13.84
N PRO A 417 6.96 14.06 -15.20
CA PRO A 417 5.77 14.19 -16.02
C PRO A 417 4.79 13.03 -15.85
N TYR A 418 5.29 11.78 -15.80
CA TYR A 418 4.47 10.61 -15.49
C TYR A 418 3.74 10.75 -14.16
N TYR A 419 4.45 11.11 -13.08
CA TYR A 419 3.89 11.20 -11.74
C TYR A 419 2.87 12.34 -11.61
N ALA A 420 3.19 13.53 -12.13
CA ALA A 420 2.29 14.67 -12.10
C ALA A 420 0.98 14.39 -12.85
N TRP A 421 1.09 13.76 -14.04
CA TRP A 421 -0.06 13.35 -14.84
C TRP A 421 -0.93 12.32 -14.10
N TYR A 422 -0.29 11.31 -13.49
CA TYR A 422 -0.95 10.27 -12.68
C TYR A 422 -1.76 10.86 -11.51
N LEU A 423 -1.17 11.79 -10.76
CA LEU A 423 -1.86 12.49 -9.66
C LEU A 423 -3.04 13.33 -10.14
N ARG A 424 -2.81 14.17 -11.17
CA ARG A 424 -3.82 15.09 -11.72
C ARG A 424 -5.04 14.33 -12.22
N HIS A 425 -4.83 13.40 -13.13
CA HIS A 425 -5.94 12.84 -13.90
C HIS A 425 -6.66 11.69 -13.19
N PHE A 426 -6.02 11.03 -12.23
CA PHE A 426 -6.66 9.93 -11.49
C PHE A 426 -7.01 10.33 -10.06
N TYR A 427 -6.02 10.57 -9.20
CA TYR A 427 -6.33 10.83 -7.78
C TYR A 427 -7.13 12.12 -7.57
N LEU A 428 -6.84 13.18 -8.33
CA LEU A 428 -7.54 14.45 -8.16
C LEU A 428 -8.82 14.55 -9.00
N GLU A 429 -8.74 14.29 -10.31
CA GLU A 429 -9.86 14.51 -11.22
C GLU A 429 -10.70 13.26 -11.52
N ASN A 430 -10.20 12.06 -11.21
CA ASN A 430 -10.81 10.76 -11.52
C ASN A 430 -11.39 10.70 -12.96
N LYS A 431 -10.60 11.09 -13.96
CA LYS A 431 -11.06 11.18 -15.37
C LYS A 431 -11.19 9.84 -16.06
N LEU A 432 -10.56 8.77 -15.56
CA LEU A 432 -10.58 7.45 -16.19
C LEU A 432 -11.99 6.84 -16.27
N VAL A 433 -12.85 7.14 -15.30
CA VAL A 433 -14.23 6.62 -15.25
C VAL A 433 -15.19 7.40 -16.16
N GLN A 434 -14.76 8.54 -16.69
CA GLN A 434 -15.55 9.44 -17.53
C GLN A 434 -15.25 9.16 -19.01
N PRO A 435 -16.18 8.57 -19.77
CA PRO A 435 -15.93 8.19 -21.17
C PRO A 435 -15.50 9.38 -22.02
N GLY A 436 -14.32 9.28 -22.64
CA GLY A 436 -13.75 10.27 -23.54
C GLY A 436 -13.18 11.53 -22.87
N ALA A 437 -13.14 11.59 -21.53
CA ALA A 437 -12.59 12.71 -20.78
C ALA A 437 -11.05 12.73 -20.77
N LEU A 438 -10.42 11.58 -20.99
CA LEU A 438 -8.97 11.40 -20.97
C LEU A 438 -8.47 10.95 -22.35
N THR A 439 -7.40 11.57 -22.83
CA THR A 439 -6.69 11.15 -24.04
C THR A 439 -5.36 10.52 -23.62
N VAL A 440 -5.10 9.29 -24.07
CA VAL A 440 -3.85 8.56 -23.82
C VAL A 440 -3.41 7.91 -25.13
N CYS A 441 -2.15 8.10 -25.50
CA CYS A 441 -1.54 7.60 -26.74
C CYS A 441 -2.34 8.00 -27.99
N GLY A 442 -2.88 9.22 -28.00
CA GLY A 442 -3.71 9.78 -29.08
C GLY A 442 -5.19 9.34 -29.07
N GLU A 443 -5.58 8.40 -28.21
CA GLU A 443 -6.93 7.85 -28.16
C GLU A 443 -7.75 8.40 -26.99
N LYS A 444 -9.01 8.73 -27.24
CA LYS A 444 -9.96 9.06 -26.16
C LYS A 444 -10.40 7.79 -25.47
N LEU A 445 -10.09 7.66 -24.18
CA LEU A 445 -10.35 6.43 -23.44
C LEU A 445 -11.83 6.27 -23.11
N ASP A 446 -12.35 5.07 -23.38
CA ASP A 446 -13.69 4.66 -22.95
C ASP A 446 -13.64 3.19 -22.51
N LEU A 447 -13.67 2.95 -21.20
CA LEU A 447 -13.63 1.61 -20.61
C LEU A 447 -14.83 0.74 -21.01
N ARG A 448 -15.94 1.34 -21.49
CA ARG A 448 -17.09 0.60 -22.02
C ARG A 448 -16.77 -0.15 -23.32
N GLN A 449 -15.64 0.14 -23.96
CA GLN A 449 -15.16 -0.60 -25.13
C GLN A 449 -14.35 -1.85 -24.75
N VAL A 450 -13.92 -1.97 -23.49
CA VAL A 450 -13.15 -3.11 -22.97
C VAL A 450 -14.10 -4.27 -22.62
N LYS A 451 -14.49 -5.06 -23.63
CA LYS A 451 -15.52 -6.12 -23.54
C LYS A 451 -14.99 -7.49 -23.11
N LEU A 452 -13.68 -7.64 -22.91
CA LEU A 452 -13.05 -8.90 -22.53
C LEU A 452 -13.46 -9.36 -21.11
N PRO A 453 -13.42 -10.67 -20.80
CA PRO A 453 -13.62 -11.17 -19.44
C PRO A 453 -12.57 -10.65 -18.45
N VAL A 454 -13.02 -10.26 -17.26
CA VAL A 454 -12.17 -9.69 -16.21
C VAL A 454 -12.29 -10.45 -14.89
N TYR A 455 -11.13 -10.64 -14.24
CA TYR A 455 -11.01 -11.09 -12.85
C TYR A 455 -10.54 -9.91 -12.02
N VAL A 456 -11.30 -9.52 -11.00
CA VAL A 456 -10.98 -8.38 -10.13
C VAL A 456 -10.78 -8.92 -8.71
N TYR A 457 -9.66 -8.57 -8.10
CA TYR A 457 -9.31 -8.95 -6.74
C TYR A 457 -9.07 -7.70 -5.90
N GLY A 458 -9.61 -7.68 -4.67
CA GLY A 458 -9.25 -6.72 -3.63
C GLY A 458 -9.02 -7.42 -2.29
N SER A 459 -8.26 -6.81 -1.38
CA SER A 459 -8.08 -7.36 -0.03
C SER A 459 -8.96 -6.60 0.97
N ARG A 460 -9.63 -7.30 1.87
CA ARG A 460 -10.63 -6.76 2.81
C ARG A 460 -10.07 -5.68 3.74
N GLU A 461 -8.82 -5.84 4.19
CA GLU A 461 -8.15 -4.91 5.10
C GLU A 461 -7.11 -4.06 4.35
N ASP A 462 -7.27 -3.88 3.03
CA ASP A 462 -6.39 -3.02 2.24
C ASP A 462 -6.70 -1.54 2.49
N HIS A 463 -5.67 -0.77 2.82
CA HIS A 463 -5.76 0.67 3.09
C HIS A 463 -5.14 1.51 1.99
N ILE A 464 -4.39 0.87 1.07
CA ILE A 464 -3.77 1.51 -0.09
C ILE A 464 -4.77 1.50 -1.25
N VAL A 465 -5.39 0.35 -1.50
CA VAL A 465 -6.48 0.18 -2.44
C VAL A 465 -7.69 -0.36 -1.68
N PRO A 466 -8.51 0.52 -1.08
CA PRO A 466 -9.68 0.09 -0.33
C PRO A 466 -10.56 -0.85 -1.14
N ILE A 467 -11.24 -1.77 -0.45
CA ILE A 467 -12.08 -2.78 -1.10
C ILE A 467 -13.16 -2.16 -2.00
N GLY A 468 -13.73 -1.02 -1.59
CA GLY A 468 -14.68 -0.24 -2.39
C GLY A 468 -14.08 0.26 -3.70
N GLY A 469 -12.88 0.85 -3.67
CA GLY A 469 -12.16 1.29 -4.86
C GLY A 469 -11.81 0.14 -5.83
N ALA A 470 -11.37 -1.01 -5.31
CA ALA A 470 -11.17 -2.20 -6.15
C ALA A 470 -12.49 -2.70 -6.76
N TYR A 471 -13.55 -2.79 -5.95
CA TYR A 471 -14.87 -3.27 -6.35
C TYR A 471 -15.55 -2.36 -7.37
N ALA A 472 -15.35 -1.04 -7.31
CA ALA A 472 -15.91 -0.07 -8.25
C ALA A 472 -15.52 -0.38 -9.71
N SER A 473 -14.37 -1.03 -9.95
CA SER A 473 -13.98 -1.54 -11.26
C SER A 473 -15.05 -2.45 -11.91
N THR A 474 -15.80 -3.20 -11.09
CA THR A 474 -16.91 -4.08 -11.55
C THR A 474 -18.08 -3.30 -12.13
N GLN A 475 -18.23 -2.02 -11.80
CA GLN A 475 -19.30 -1.17 -12.30
C GLN A 475 -18.94 -0.51 -13.65
N LEU A 476 -17.64 -0.41 -13.95
CA LEU A 476 -17.12 0.27 -15.14
C LEU A 476 -16.89 -0.67 -16.32
N LEU A 477 -16.36 -1.87 -16.06
CA LEU A 477 -15.94 -2.81 -17.10
C LEU A 477 -17.12 -3.68 -17.55
N PRO A 478 -17.54 -3.65 -18.82
CA PRO A 478 -18.77 -4.33 -19.27
C PRO A 478 -18.63 -5.84 -19.53
N GLY A 479 -17.41 -6.36 -19.67
CA GLY A 479 -17.16 -7.77 -19.94
C GLY A 479 -17.62 -8.71 -18.82
N LYS A 480 -17.55 -10.03 -19.03
CA LYS A 480 -17.90 -11.02 -17.99
C LYS A 480 -16.95 -10.88 -16.80
N LYS A 481 -17.49 -10.67 -15.60
CA LYS A 481 -16.72 -10.29 -14.40
C LYS A 481 -16.69 -11.43 -13.40
N ARG A 482 -15.58 -11.53 -12.67
CA ARG A 482 -15.46 -12.29 -11.42
C ARG A 482 -14.80 -11.37 -10.40
N PHE A 483 -15.45 -11.12 -9.28
CA PHE A 483 -14.85 -10.39 -8.16
C PHE A 483 -14.56 -11.34 -7.02
N VAL A 484 -13.38 -11.19 -6.41
CA VAL A 484 -12.94 -11.97 -5.26
C VAL A 484 -12.35 -11.01 -4.23
N MET A 485 -12.78 -11.16 -2.98
CA MET A 485 -12.21 -10.42 -1.86
C MET A 485 -11.32 -11.38 -1.06
N GLY A 486 -10.03 -11.08 -0.92
CA GLY A 486 -9.15 -11.84 -0.04
C GLY A 486 -9.11 -11.26 1.38
N ALA A 487 -8.79 -12.07 2.38
CA ALA A 487 -8.53 -11.57 3.73
C ALA A 487 -7.19 -10.83 3.82
N SER A 488 -6.97 -10.11 4.93
CA SER A 488 -5.74 -9.38 5.23
C SER A 488 -5.53 -8.11 4.37
N GLY A 489 -4.37 -7.47 4.55
CA GLY A 489 -4.03 -6.18 3.92
C GLY A 489 -3.42 -6.31 2.52
N HIS A 490 -3.01 -5.17 1.96
CA HIS A 490 -2.56 -5.00 0.57
C HIS A 490 -1.67 -6.14 0.05
N ILE A 491 -0.54 -6.39 0.70
CA ILE A 491 0.42 -7.41 0.27
C ILE A 491 0.12 -8.78 0.86
N ALA A 492 -0.24 -8.86 2.15
CA ALA A 492 -0.46 -10.13 2.84
C ALA A 492 -1.71 -10.89 2.34
N GLY A 493 -2.69 -10.17 1.78
CA GLY A 493 -3.85 -10.75 1.11
C GLY A 493 -3.54 -11.23 -0.30
N VAL A 494 -2.90 -10.37 -1.12
CA VAL A 494 -2.51 -10.72 -2.49
C VAL A 494 -1.50 -11.87 -2.50
N ILE A 495 -0.45 -11.79 -1.69
CA ILE A 495 0.61 -12.80 -1.60
C ILE A 495 0.27 -13.85 -0.54
N ASN A 496 -0.73 -14.67 -0.84
CA ASN A 496 -1.18 -15.76 0.02
C ASN A 496 -1.02 -17.12 -0.68
N PRO A 497 0.14 -17.80 -0.60
CA PRO A 497 0.37 -19.05 -1.30
C PRO A 497 -0.52 -20.20 -0.79
N PRO A 498 -1.18 -20.99 -1.68
CA PRO A 498 -2.07 -22.09 -1.31
C PRO A 498 -1.44 -23.13 -0.38
N ALA A 499 -0.17 -23.45 -0.61
CA ALA A 499 0.56 -24.46 0.16
C ALA A 499 0.59 -24.16 1.68
N LYS A 500 0.53 -22.88 2.08
CA LYS A 500 0.54 -22.48 3.50
C LYS A 500 -0.81 -22.63 4.18
N LYS A 501 -1.91 -22.83 3.43
CA LYS A 501 -3.29 -23.01 3.94
C LYS A 501 -3.69 -21.96 4.99
N LYS A 502 -3.31 -20.70 4.77
CA LYS A 502 -3.64 -19.58 5.67
C LYS A 502 -4.80 -18.77 5.11
N ARG A 503 -5.52 -18.10 6.03
CA ARG A 503 -6.57 -17.12 5.73
C ARG A 503 -7.75 -17.71 4.96
N SER A 504 -8.51 -16.84 4.33
CA SER A 504 -9.73 -17.10 3.59
C SER A 504 -9.89 -16.06 2.48
N HIS A 505 -10.88 -16.30 1.62
CA HIS A 505 -11.35 -15.39 0.59
C HIS A 505 -12.87 -15.51 0.44
N TRP A 506 -13.52 -14.47 -0.08
CA TRP A 506 -14.97 -14.43 -0.26
C TRP A 506 -15.32 -14.51 -1.73
N LEU A 507 -16.33 -15.31 -2.03
CA LEU A 507 -16.90 -15.49 -3.37
C LEU A 507 -18.40 -15.30 -3.30
N ARG A 508 -18.97 -14.80 -4.40
CA ARG A 508 -20.42 -14.66 -4.55
C ARG A 508 -20.90 -15.54 -5.71
N GLU A 509 -21.76 -16.50 -5.42
CA GLU A 509 -22.18 -17.54 -6.37
C GLU A 509 -23.29 -17.09 -7.31
N ASP A 510 -24.14 -16.14 -6.90
CA ASP A 510 -25.28 -15.65 -7.69
C ASP A 510 -24.88 -14.82 -8.92
N GLY A 511 -23.59 -14.49 -9.06
CA GLY A 511 -23.04 -13.69 -10.16
C GLY A 511 -23.50 -12.23 -10.18
N GLN A 512 -24.09 -11.73 -9.10
CA GLN A 512 -24.58 -10.35 -9.01
C GLN A 512 -23.47 -9.38 -8.59
N PHE A 513 -23.55 -8.15 -9.12
CA PHE A 513 -22.63 -7.05 -8.83
C PHE A 513 -23.43 -5.81 -8.45
N PRO A 514 -24.04 -5.76 -7.24
CA PRO A 514 -24.76 -4.59 -6.76
C PRO A 514 -23.86 -3.35 -6.75
N ALA A 515 -24.44 -2.15 -6.83
CA ALA A 515 -23.67 -0.91 -6.92
C ALA A 515 -22.78 -0.66 -5.69
N LYS A 516 -23.25 -1.02 -4.49
CA LYS A 516 -22.49 -0.88 -3.24
C LYS A 516 -21.70 -2.15 -2.94
N VAL A 517 -20.45 -1.97 -2.51
CA VAL A 517 -19.58 -3.08 -2.11
C VAL A 517 -20.13 -3.84 -0.89
N ASP A 518 -20.76 -3.14 0.06
CA ASP A 518 -21.36 -3.76 1.25
C ASP A 518 -22.47 -4.74 0.90
N ASP A 519 -23.29 -4.41 -0.11
CA ASP A 519 -24.33 -5.30 -0.61
C ASP A 519 -23.72 -6.54 -1.28
N TRP A 520 -22.55 -6.39 -1.92
CA TRP A 520 -21.79 -7.52 -2.47
C TRP A 520 -21.30 -8.42 -1.35
N ILE A 521 -20.64 -7.84 -0.34
CA ILE A 521 -20.08 -8.53 0.83
C ILE A 521 -21.17 -9.29 1.61
N ALA A 522 -22.33 -8.67 1.81
CA ALA A 522 -23.45 -9.27 2.53
C ALA A 522 -23.98 -10.56 1.88
N GLY A 523 -23.81 -10.71 0.56
CA GLY A 523 -24.19 -11.92 -0.17
C GLY A 523 -23.03 -12.87 -0.50
N ALA A 524 -21.81 -12.56 -0.07
CA ALA A 524 -20.63 -13.38 -0.36
C ALA A 524 -20.39 -14.43 0.75
N ALA A 525 -19.99 -15.63 0.34
CA ALA A 525 -19.61 -16.72 1.24
C ALA A 525 -18.09 -16.73 1.46
N GLU A 526 -17.67 -16.99 2.69
CA GLU A 526 -16.26 -17.15 3.04
C GLU A 526 -15.78 -18.58 2.71
N HIS A 527 -14.65 -18.67 2.02
CA HIS A 527 -13.98 -19.92 1.67
C HIS A 527 -12.59 -19.95 2.32
N PRO A 528 -12.22 -21.05 2.99
CA PRO A 528 -10.89 -21.17 3.61
C PRO A 528 -9.80 -21.29 2.55
N GLY A 529 -8.62 -20.74 2.86
CA GLY A 529 -7.43 -20.85 2.02
C GLY A 529 -7.25 -19.71 1.02
N SER A 530 -6.36 -19.95 0.05
CA SER A 530 -5.88 -18.94 -0.89
C SER A 530 -6.84 -18.73 -2.05
N TRP A 531 -7.04 -17.46 -2.43
CA TRP A 531 -7.75 -17.08 -3.66
C TRP A 531 -6.99 -17.47 -4.95
N TRP A 532 -5.69 -17.81 -4.88
CA TRP A 532 -4.90 -18.20 -6.06
C TRP A 532 -5.46 -19.45 -6.75
N GLU A 533 -6.08 -20.36 -6.00
CA GLU A 533 -6.70 -21.56 -6.54
C GLU A 533 -7.93 -21.21 -7.39
N ASP A 534 -8.75 -20.28 -6.89
CA ASP A 534 -9.89 -19.74 -7.63
C ASP A 534 -9.47 -19.01 -8.91
N TRP A 535 -8.48 -18.13 -8.80
CA TRP A 535 -7.92 -17.41 -9.94
C TRP A 535 -7.34 -18.36 -10.98
N ALA A 536 -6.57 -19.38 -10.58
CA ALA A 536 -6.01 -20.36 -11.50
C ALA A 536 -7.10 -21.15 -12.22
N ALA A 537 -8.17 -21.53 -11.52
CA ALA A 537 -9.33 -22.20 -12.12
C ALA A 537 -10.03 -21.31 -13.15
N TRP A 538 -10.21 -20.02 -12.86
CA TRP A 538 -10.76 -19.05 -13.80
C TRP A 538 -9.86 -18.84 -15.02
N LEU A 539 -8.55 -18.62 -14.82
CA LEU A 539 -7.60 -18.34 -15.89
C LEU A 539 -7.46 -19.53 -16.83
N LYS A 540 -7.50 -20.76 -16.31
CA LYS A 540 -7.50 -22.00 -17.10
C LYS A 540 -8.64 -22.01 -18.14
N GLY A 541 -9.81 -21.48 -17.81
CA GLY A 541 -10.94 -21.35 -18.74
C GLY A 541 -10.68 -20.41 -19.92
N HIS A 542 -9.74 -19.47 -19.77
CA HIS A 542 -9.36 -18.49 -20.79
C HIS A 542 -8.02 -18.78 -21.46
N ALA A 543 -7.32 -19.87 -21.08
CA ALA A 543 -5.95 -20.13 -21.51
C ALA A 543 -5.83 -20.97 -22.80
N GLY A 544 -6.95 -21.49 -23.31
CA GLY A 544 -6.99 -22.35 -24.50
C GLY A 544 -6.49 -23.77 -24.21
N ARG A 545 -6.32 -24.58 -25.27
CA ARG A 545 -5.89 -25.97 -25.13
C ARG A 545 -4.44 -26.07 -24.63
N GLN A 546 -4.04 -27.25 -24.18
CA GLN A 546 -2.64 -27.51 -23.84
C GLN A 546 -1.80 -27.85 -25.07
N VAL A 547 -0.59 -27.30 -25.12
CA VAL A 547 0.45 -27.52 -26.13
C VAL A 547 1.75 -27.94 -25.44
N ALA A 548 2.69 -28.53 -26.19
CA ALA A 548 4.00 -28.86 -25.65
C ALA A 548 4.71 -27.59 -25.15
N ALA A 549 5.35 -27.68 -23.99
CA ALA A 549 6.13 -26.57 -23.46
C ALA A 549 7.28 -26.17 -24.42
N PRO A 550 7.55 -24.87 -24.61
CA PRO A 550 8.70 -24.44 -25.41
C PRO A 550 10.01 -24.93 -24.79
N LYS A 551 10.94 -25.38 -25.63
CA LYS A 551 12.25 -25.89 -25.19
C LYS A 551 13.31 -24.79 -25.01
N ALA A 552 13.05 -23.60 -25.50
CA ALA A 552 13.93 -22.44 -25.45
C ALA A 552 13.12 -21.17 -25.19
N TYR A 553 13.79 -20.16 -24.63
CA TYR A 553 13.21 -18.84 -24.42
C TYR A 553 13.13 -18.05 -25.73
N GLY A 554 12.14 -17.18 -25.80
CA GLY A 554 11.97 -16.20 -26.87
C GLY A 554 11.64 -16.83 -28.22
N LYS A 555 11.97 -16.11 -29.29
CA LYS A 555 11.72 -16.55 -30.67
C LYS A 555 12.61 -15.83 -31.69
N GLY A 556 13.33 -16.63 -32.49
CA GLY A 556 14.19 -16.12 -33.56
C GLY A 556 15.28 -15.17 -33.07
N ALA A 557 15.92 -14.46 -34.00
CA ALA A 557 17.00 -13.53 -33.67
C ALA A 557 16.51 -12.26 -32.94
N ARG A 558 15.27 -11.84 -33.20
CA ARG A 558 14.66 -10.61 -32.64
C ARG A 558 14.40 -10.71 -31.14
N PHE A 559 13.98 -11.88 -30.66
CA PHE A 559 13.67 -12.13 -29.25
C PHE A 559 14.56 -13.23 -28.70
N LYS A 560 15.87 -13.13 -28.94
CA LYS A 560 16.82 -14.05 -28.31
C LYS A 560 16.91 -13.76 -26.81
N ALA A 561 17.19 -14.78 -26.00
CA ALA A 561 17.53 -14.58 -24.61
C ALA A 561 18.74 -13.64 -24.49
N ILE A 562 18.61 -12.59 -23.68
CA ILE A 562 19.61 -11.54 -23.47
C ILE A 562 20.45 -11.87 -22.25
N GLU A 563 19.80 -12.10 -21.12
CA GLU A 563 20.42 -12.45 -19.84
C GLU A 563 19.43 -13.28 -18.98
N PRO A 564 19.91 -14.05 -17.99
CA PRO A 564 19.03 -14.76 -17.07
C PRO A 564 18.13 -13.84 -16.25
N ALA A 565 16.95 -14.32 -15.87
CA ALA A 565 16.13 -13.70 -14.83
C ALA A 565 16.96 -13.59 -13.52
N PRO A 566 16.76 -12.54 -12.70
CA PRO A 566 15.68 -11.56 -12.76
C PRO A 566 15.98 -10.33 -13.63
N GLY A 567 17.07 -10.35 -14.42
CA GLY A 567 17.52 -9.22 -15.23
C GLY A 567 18.27 -8.14 -14.43
N ARG A 568 18.84 -7.17 -15.13
CA ARG A 568 19.65 -6.09 -14.56
C ARG A 568 18.84 -4.88 -14.12
N TYR A 569 17.69 -4.61 -14.72
CA TYR A 569 16.87 -3.43 -14.38
C TYR A 569 16.34 -3.51 -12.95
N VAL A 570 15.89 -4.68 -12.50
CA VAL A 570 15.42 -4.87 -11.12
C VAL A 570 16.52 -4.70 -10.06
N ARG A 571 17.80 -4.82 -10.45
CA ARG A 571 18.95 -4.66 -9.55
C ARG A 571 19.38 -3.20 -9.39
N GLN A 572 18.83 -2.28 -10.18
CA GLN A 572 19.12 -0.85 -10.08
C GLN A 572 18.53 -0.29 -8.77
N ARG A 573 19.32 0.51 -8.07
CA ARG A 573 18.87 1.26 -6.88
C ARG A 573 18.30 2.62 -7.31
N ALA A 574 17.39 3.16 -6.50
CA ALA A 574 16.79 4.48 -6.70
C ALA A 574 17.78 5.62 -6.48
#